data_AF-A0A5P8E3S3-F1
#
_entry.id   AF-A0A5P8E3S3-F1
#
_cell.length_a   1.000
_cell.length_b   1.000
_cell.length_c   1.000
_cell.angle_alpha   90.00
_cell.angle_beta   90.00
_cell.angle_gamma   90.00
#
_symmetry.space_group_name_H-M   'P 1'
#
loop_
_entity.id
_entity.type
_entity.pdbx_description
1 polymer ?
#
loop_
_entity_poly.entity_id
_entity_poly.type
_entity_poly.pdbx_seq_one_letter_code
_entity_poly.pdbx_strand_id
1 'polypeptide(L)'
;MAQVEHILSGQVLVNNTDLWDTYGVFLREERKGGHENLNALLSPSKTKAHVAVNIREQDGEDMGDTLDVKSEGRDVTLHFALQADSPAAFVVRYTSFIQFLKTGNNGWLTFNFPSLGLTLRMYAVEWPNGFTAISNLWVEGEQAGAFRVKFREPVPSF
;
A
#
# COMPACT_ATOMS: atom_id res chain seq x y z
N MET A 1 17.54 27.06 -13.35
CA MET A 1 16.54 27.32 -12.27
C MET A 1 16.29 25.98 -11.63
N ALA A 2 16.66 25.78 -10.36
CA ALA A 2 16.33 24.54 -9.67
C ALA A 2 14.81 24.54 -9.49
N GLN A 3 14.13 23.59 -10.14
CA GLN A 3 12.70 23.37 -9.94
C GLN A 3 12.54 23.04 -8.45
N VAL A 4 11.75 23.84 -7.72
CA VAL A 4 11.45 23.54 -6.31
C VAL A 4 10.62 22.27 -6.34
N GLU A 5 11.28 21.15 -6.06
CA GLU A 5 10.65 19.84 -6.04
C GLU A 5 9.62 19.83 -4.92
N HIS A 6 8.39 19.39 -5.24
CA HIS A 6 7.30 19.41 -4.27
C HIS A 6 7.63 18.42 -3.14
N ILE A 7 7.26 18.75 -1.90
CA ILE A 7 7.59 17.89 -0.74
C ILE A 7 7.04 16.45 -0.86
N LEU A 8 6.00 16.27 -1.69
CA LEU A 8 5.37 14.96 -1.95
C LEU A 8 6.01 14.19 -3.13
N SER A 9 6.80 14.85 -3.97
CA SER A 9 7.58 14.18 -5.02
C SER A 9 8.67 13.33 -4.37
N GLY A 10 8.97 12.18 -4.97
CA GLY A 10 9.99 11.23 -4.53
C GLY A 10 9.63 10.42 -3.29
N GLN A 11 8.42 10.55 -2.73
CA GLN A 11 8.05 9.82 -1.51
C GLN A 11 7.66 8.37 -1.78
N VAL A 12 6.88 8.13 -2.85
CA VAL A 12 6.39 6.80 -3.22
C VAL A 12 6.49 6.65 -4.71
N LEU A 13 7.33 5.69 -5.12
CA LEU A 13 7.45 5.29 -6.52
C LEU A 13 6.85 3.90 -6.67
N VAL A 14 6.09 3.69 -7.75
CA VAL A 14 5.55 2.39 -8.09
C VAL A 14 5.96 2.06 -9.52
N ASN A 15 6.65 0.95 -9.74
CA ASN A 15 7.21 0.59 -11.04
C ASN A 15 8.03 1.73 -11.68
N ASN A 16 8.82 2.43 -10.85
CA ASN A 16 9.61 3.62 -11.20
C ASN A 16 8.80 4.87 -11.60
N THR A 17 7.48 4.87 -11.39
CA THR A 17 6.61 6.02 -11.60
C THR A 17 6.37 6.73 -10.27
N ASP A 18 6.66 8.03 -10.20
CA ASP A 18 6.31 8.85 -9.05
C ASP A 18 4.79 9.08 -8.99
N LEU A 19 4.17 8.72 -7.86
CA LEU A 19 2.70 8.79 -7.72
C LEU A 19 2.18 10.23 -7.65
N TRP A 20 2.95 11.14 -7.05
CA TRP A 20 2.57 12.53 -6.91
C TRP A 20 2.70 13.25 -8.26
N ASP A 21 3.86 13.16 -8.90
CA ASP A 21 4.10 13.89 -10.14
C ASP A 21 3.20 13.41 -11.29
N THR A 22 2.90 12.11 -11.32
CA THR A 22 2.10 11.51 -12.41
C THR A 22 0.60 11.62 -12.18
N TYR A 23 0.13 11.35 -10.95
CA TYR A 23 -1.30 11.22 -10.66
C TYR A 23 -1.83 12.21 -9.63
N GLY A 24 -0.97 13.01 -8.99
CA GLY A 24 -1.34 13.84 -7.83
C GLY A 24 -1.75 13.00 -6.62
N VAL A 25 -1.20 11.78 -6.50
CA VAL A 25 -1.54 10.81 -5.45
C VAL A 25 -0.44 10.76 -4.39
N PHE A 26 -0.82 10.74 -3.13
CA PHE A 26 0.09 10.63 -2.00
C PHE A 26 -0.51 9.79 -0.86
N LEU A 27 0.33 9.34 0.07
CA LEU A 27 -0.13 8.63 1.27
C LEU A 27 -0.78 9.61 2.26
N ARG A 28 -1.96 9.26 2.73
CA ARG A 28 -2.74 10.04 3.69
C ARG A 28 -2.95 9.26 4.98
N GLU A 29 -2.76 9.94 6.10
CA GLU A 29 -3.16 9.45 7.43
C GLU A 29 -4.55 9.98 7.79
N GLU A 30 -5.31 9.26 8.62
CA GLU A 30 -6.69 9.69 8.95
C GLU A 30 -6.71 10.93 9.84
N ARG A 31 -5.71 11.06 10.70
CA ARG A 31 -5.61 12.08 11.73
C ARG A 31 -4.21 12.66 11.77
N LYS A 32 -4.09 13.87 12.32
CA LYS A 32 -2.78 14.48 12.56
C LYS A 32 -1.97 13.61 13.52
N GLY A 33 -0.76 13.25 13.12
CA GLY A 33 0.09 12.30 13.87
C GLY A 33 -0.38 10.84 13.77
N GLY A 34 -1.28 10.53 12.82
CA GLY A 34 -1.56 9.16 12.43
C GLY A 34 -0.33 8.53 11.79
N HIS A 35 -0.23 7.21 11.92
CA HIS A 35 0.87 6.41 11.40
C HIS A 35 0.31 5.13 10.78
N GLU A 36 -0.93 5.16 10.30
CA GLU A 36 -1.63 3.98 9.83
C GLU A 36 -0.93 3.37 8.62
N ASN A 37 -0.46 4.17 7.66
CA ASN A 37 0.33 3.63 6.53
C ASN A 37 1.69 3.12 6.99
N LEU A 38 2.39 3.86 7.86
CA LEU A 38 3.71 3.45 8.34
C LEU A 38 3.62 2.11 9.11
N ASN A 39 2.59 1.96 9.95
CA ASN A 39 2.31 0.73 10.67
C ASN A 39 2.04 -0.41 9.69
N ALA A 40 1.23 -0.20 8.64
CA ALA A 40 0.95 -1.21 7.62
C ALA A 40 2.22 -1.62 6.84
N LEU A 41 3.08 -0.67 6.50
CA LEU A 41 4.33 -0.93 5.77
C LEU A 41 5.34 -1.71 6.61
N LEU A 42 5.41 -1.44 7.92
CA LEU A 42 6.38 -2.04 8.84
C LEU A 42 5.84 -3.24 9.63
N SER A 43 4.60 -3.66 9.40
CA SER A 43 4.01 -4.83 10.06
C SER A 43 4.59 -6.13 9.50
N PRO A 44 5.32 -6.95 10.28
CA PRO A 44 5.95 -8.17 9.76
C PRO A 44 4.91 -9.17 9.27
N SER A 45 5.34 -10.03 8.34
CA SER A 45 4.55 -11.18 7.94
C SER A 45 4.34 -12.16 9.09
N LYS A 46 3.22 -12.90 9.05
CA LYS A 46 3.05 -14.05 9.95
C LYS A 46 4.03 -15.15 9.56
N THR A 47 4.46 -15.93 10.54
CA THR A 47 5.20 -17.16 10.28
C THR A 47 4.22 -18.26 9.87
N LYS A 48 4.68 -19.18 9.04
CA LYS A 48 3.95 -20.42 8.73
C LYS A 48 3.81 -21.24 9.99
N ALA A 49 2.66 -21.88 10.15
CA ALA A 49 2.44 -22.80 11.25
C ALA A 49 3.46 -23.96 11.21
N HIS A 50 3.97 -24.32 12.39
CA HIS A 50 4.72 -25.56 12.56
C HIS A 50 3.76 -26.74 12.68
N VAL A 51 4.17 -27.91 12.20
CA VAL A 51 3.43 -29.15 12.41
C VAL A 51 3.96 -29.80 13.67
N ALA A 52 3.08 -29.94 14.67
CA ALA A 52 3.38 -30.57 15.94
C ALA A 52 2.65 -31.91 16.08
N VAL A 53 3.24 -32.85 16.80
CA VAL A 53 2.58 -34.11 17.19
C VAL A 53 2.01 -33.92 18.60
N ASN A 54 0.69 -34.01 18.71
CA ASN A 54 -0.02 -33.83 19.98
C ASN A 54 -0.50 -35.19 20.49
N ILE A 55 0.15 -35.71 21.54
CA ILE A 55 -0.09 -37.02 22.13
C ILE A 55 -0.85 -36.84 23.45
N ARG A 56 -2.04 -37.46 23.57
CA ARG A 56 -2.95 -37.27 24.71
C ARG A 56 -2.31 -37.61 26.07
N GLU A 57 -1.47 -38.64 26.08
CA GLU A 57 -0.83 -39.16 27.29
C GLU A 57 0.44 -38.39 27.69
N GLN A 58 0.84 -37.35 26.95
CA GLN A 58 2.01 -36.52 27.23
C GLN A 58 1.60 -35.06 27.45
N ASP A 59 2.36 -34.35 28.30
CA ASP A 59 2.18 -32.91 28.47
C ASP A 59 2.81 -32.15 27.29
N GLY A 60 2.06 -31.24 26.69
CA GLY A 60 2.55 -30.35 25.64
C GLY A 60 2.48 -30.94 24.24
N GLU A 61 3.40 -30.50 23.38
CA GLU A 61 3.46 -30.82 21.95
C GLU A 61 4.87 -31.29 21.60
N ASP A 62 4.97 -32.39 20.84
CA ASP A 62 6.24 -32.87 20.31
C ASP A 62 6.55 -32.18 18.98
N MET A 63 7.79 -31.69 18.88
CA MET A 63 8.26 -30.79 17.83
C MET A 63 9.58 -31.32 17.27
N GLY A 64 9.85 -31.03 16.00
CA GLY A 64 11.13 -31.41 15.40
C GLY A 64 12.32 -30.72 16.09
N ASP A 65 13.49 -31.37 16.07
CA ASP A 65 14.74 -30.86 16.66
C ASP A 65 15.18 -29.48 16.11
N THR A 66 14.65 -29.07 14.96
CA THR A 66 14.94 -27.78 14.33
C THR A 66 13.65 -27.13 13.84
N LEU A 67 13.47 -25.86 14.19
CA LEU A 67 12.36 -25.01 13.72
C LEU A 67 12.85 -24.02 12.66
N ASP A 68 12.80 -24.41 11.39
CA ASP A 68 13.10 -23.50 10.26
C ASP A 68 11.89 -22.58 10.00
N VAL A 69 11.89 -21.41 10.64
CA VAL A 69 10.80 -20.44 10.56
C VAL A 69 10.76 -19.82 9.17
N LYS A 70 9.60 -19.92 8.50
CA LYS A 70 9.33 -19.29 7.19
C LYS A 70 8.12 -18.38 7.29
N SER A 71 8.11 -17.31 6.52
CA SER A 71 6.99 -16.38 6.48
C SER A 71 5.87 -16.82 5.53
N GLU A 72 4.64 -16.44 5.88
CA GLU A 72 3.48 -16.42 5.00
C GLU A 72 3.43 -15.12 4.18
N GLY A 73 2.75 -15.12 3.04
CA GLY A 73 2.43 -13.87 2.36
C GLY A 73 1.57 -12.97 3.26
N ARG A 74 1.78 -11.66 3.19
CA ARG A 74 1.05 -10.68 4.01
C ARG A 74 0.21 -9.74 3.15
N ASP A 75 -0.80 -9.16 3.79
CA ASP A 75 -1.60 -8.11 3.20
C ASP A 75 -1.15 -6.75 3.74
N VAL A 76 -1.02 -5.76 2.87
CA VAL A 76 -0.64 -4.38 3.22
C VAL A 76 -1.76 -3.47 2.74
N THR A 77 -2.43 -2.78 3.66
CA THR A 77 -3.48 -1.81 3.30
C THR A 77 -2.92 -0.40 3.41
N LEU A 78 -2.90 0.33 2.30
CA LEU A 78 -2.46 1.71 2.24
C LEU A 78 -3.63 2.65 1.97
N HIS A 79 -3.56 3.83 2.55
CA HIS A 79 -4.53 4.90 2.44
C HIS A 79 -3.94 6.04 1.62
N PHE A 80 -4.58 6.31 0.50
CA PHE A 80 -4.16 7.32 -0.46
C PHE A 80 -5.11 8.50 -0.45
N ALA A 81 -4.58 9.66 -0.82
CA ALA A 81 -5.33 10.80 -1.27
C ALA A 81 -4.92 11.18 -2.68
N LEU A 82 -5.86 11.79 -3.41
CA LEU A 82 -5.64 12.38 -4.72
C LEU A 82 -6.14 13.82 -4.69
N GLN A 83 -5.40 14.71 -5.35
CA GLN A 83 -5.78 16.11 -5.55
C GLN A 83 -5.67 16.50 -7.03
N ALA A 84 -6.59 17.35 -7.48
CA ALA A 84 -6.57 17.90 -8.84
C ALA A 84 -7.27 19.27 -8.90
N ASP A 85 -6.86 20.11 -9.85
CA ASP A 85 -7.33 21.51 -9.94
C ASP A 85 -8.75 21.65 -10.52
N SER A 86 -9.32 20.57 -11.05
CA SER A 86 -10.69 20.55 -11.59
C SER A 86 -11.34 19.17 -11.45
N PRO A 87 -12.69 19.09 -11.47
CA PRO A 87 -13.41 17.82 -11.47
C PRO A 87 -13.01 16.89 -12.63
N ALA A 88 -12.84 17.42 -13.84
CA ALA A 88 -12.43 16.62 -15.00
C ALA A 88 -11.04 16.01 -14.82
N ALA A 89 -10.07 16.81 -14.37
CA ALA A 89 -8.72 16.32 -14.07
C ALA A 89 -8.72 15.28 -12.95
N PHE A 90 -9.55 15.48 -11.93
CA PHE A 90 -9.70 14.53 -10.81
C PHE A 90 -10.15 13.16 -11.31
N VAL A 91 -11.22 13.09 -12.11
CA VAL A 91 -11.77 11.83 -12.61
C VAL A 91 -10.75 11.11 -13.50
N VAL A 92 -10.07 11.82 -14.39
CA VAL A 92 -9.04 11.24 -15.27
C VAL A 92 -7.87 10.69 -14.43
N ARG A 93 -7.34 11.46 -13.49
CA ARG A 93 -6.22 11.01 -12.63
C ARG A 93 -6.61 9.81 -11.79
N TYR A 94 -7.79 9.85 -11.16
CA TYR A 94 -8.27 8.76 -10.31
C TYR A 94 -8.44 7.47 -11.12
N THR A 95 -9.17 7.52 -12.24
CA THR A 95 -9.40 6.32 -13.06
C THR A 95 -8.11 5.76 -13.66
N SER A 96 -7.20 6.63 -14.11
CA SER A 96 -5.89 6.23 -14.62
C SER A 96 -5.05 5.56 -13.53
N PHE A 97 -5.06 6.10 -12.31
CA PHE A 97 -4.35 5.51 -11.18
C PHE A 97 -4.92 4.16 -10.78
N ILE A 98 -6.25 3.99 -10.74
CA ILE A 98 -6.90 2.69 -10.48
C ILE A 98 -6.52 1.67 -11.56
N GLN A 99 -6.51 2.07 -12.84
CA GLN A 99 -6.08 1.20 -13.93
C GLN A 99 -4.62 0.81 -13.76
N PHE A 100 -3.73 1.77 -13.46
CA PHE A 100 -2.32 1.53 -13.20
C PHE A 100 -2.08 0.53 -12.06
N LEU A 101 -2.82 0.63 -10.94
CA LEU A 101 -2.73 -0.34 -9.84
C LEU A 101 -3.20 -1.75 -10.24
N LYS A 102 -4.12 -1.86 -11.21
CA LYS A 102 -4.64 -3.15 -11.70
C LYS A 102 -3.74 -3.79 -12.75
N THR A 103 -3.15 -2.98 -13.63
CA THR A 103 -2.41 -3.47 -14.79
C THR A 103 -0.90 -3.51 -14.56
N GLY A 104 -0.36 -2.56 -13.79
CA GLY A 104 1.03 -2.51 -13.36
C GLY A 104 2.05 -2.94 -14.43
N ASN A 105 3.08 -3.66 -13.99
CA ASN A 105 3.95 -4.43 -14.86
C ASN A 105 3.45 -5.89 -14.90
N ASN A 106 2.55 -6.20 -15.84
CA ASN A 106 1.85 -7.49 -15.91
C ASN A 106 1.14 -7.85 -14.58
N GLY A 107 0.48 -6.88 -13.96
CA GLY A 107 -0.22 -6.99 -12.68
C GLY A 107 0.65 -6.79 -11.44
N TRP A 108 1.99 -6.72 -11.59
CA TRP A 108 2.89 -6.47 -10.48
C TRP A 108 3.13 -4.98 -10.22
N LEU A 109 3.27 -4.65 -8.95
CA LEU A 109 3.60 -3.33 -8.44
C LEU A 109 4.83 -3.44 -7.55
N THR A 110 5.95 -2.90 -8.02
CA THR A 110 7.15 -2.69 -7.19
C THR A 110 7.03 -1.32 -6.56
N PHE A 111 6.61 -1.28 -5.29
CA PHE A 111 6.61 -0.08 -4.48
C PHE A 111 8.01 0.18 -3.95
N ASN A 112 8.47 1.41 -4.07
CA ASN A 112 9.71 1.91 -3.50
C ASN A 112 9.39 3.14 -2.63
N PHE A 113 9.86 3.09 -1.39
CA PHE A 113 9.73 4.16 -0.40
C PHE A 113 11.15 4.64 -0.05
N PRO A 114 11.73 5.60 -0.81
CA PRO A 114 13.13 5.98 -0.66
C PRO A 114 13.52 6.40 0.76
N SER A 115 12.66 7.17 1.42
CA SER A 115 12.88 7.66 2.79
C SER A 115 12.97 6.54 3.84
N LEU A 116 12.35 5.39 3.57
CA LEU A 116 12.37 4.22 4.43
C LEU A 116 13.43 3.20 4.01
N GLY A 117 14.08 3.39 2.85
CA GLY A 117 14.93 2.36 2.24
C GLY A 117 14.17 1.06 1.94
N LEU A 118 12.84 1.14 1.75
CA LEU A 118 11.96 -0.03 1.66
C LEU A 118 11.49 -0.23 0.23
N THR A 119 11.58 -1.47 -0.25
CA THR A 119 10.98 -1.89 -1.53
C THR A 119 10.10 -3.10 -1.30
N LEU A 120 8.86 -3.03 -1.74
CA LEU A 120 7.87 -4.11 -1.63
C LEU A 120 7.38 -4.50 -3.02
N ARG A 121 7.24 -5.79 -3.29
CA ARG A 121 6.65 -6.29 -4.54
C ARG A 121 5.29 -6.88 -4.26
N MET A 122 4.25 -6.20 -4.72
CA MET A 122 2.86 -6.50 -4.37
C MET A 122 1.95 -6.49 -5.60
N TYR A 123 0.69 -6.89 -5.41
CA TYR A 123 -0.39 -6.68 -6.36
C TYR A 123 -1.66 -6.22 -5.64
N ALA A 124 -2.51 -5.43 -6.31
CA ALA A 124 -3.76 -4.95 -5.73
C ALA A 124 -4.79 -6.08 -5.60
N VAL A 125 -5.45 -6.16 -4.45
CA VAL A 125 -6.48 -7.18 -4.15
C VAL A 125 -7.87 -6.57 -4.17
N GLU A 126 -8.07 -5.51 -3.41
CA GLU A 126 -9.37 -4.85 -3.26
C GLU A 126 -9.22 -3.38 -2.84
N TRP A 127 -10.33 -2.64 -2.90
CA TRP A 127 -10.44 -1.26 -2.46
C TRP A 127 -11.45 -1.16 -1.30
N PRO A 128 -11.00 -1.39 -0.05
CA PRO A 128 -11.88 -1.39 1.11
C PRO A 128 -12.61 -0.06 1.25
N ASN A 129 -13.92 -0.11 1.51
CA ASN A 129 -14.80 1.06 1.68
C ASN A 129 -14.89 1.99 0.45
N GLY A 130 -14.31 1.60 -0.69
CA GLY A 130 -14.36 2.37 -1.93
C GLY A 130 -13.73 3.77 -1.82
N PHE A 131 -14.33 4.71 -2.54
CA PHE A 131 -13.89 6.10 -2.61
C PHE A 131 -14.57 6.96 -1.55
N THR A 132 -13.80 7.80 -0.86
CA THR A 132 -14.29 8.82 0.06
C THR A 132 -14.06 10.20 -0.56
N ALA A 133 -15.14 10.90 -0.90
CA ALA A 133 -15.07 12.28 -1.36
C ALA A 133 -14.67 13.20 -0.19
N ILE A 134 -13.66 14.06 -0.40
CA ILE A 134 -13.29 15.11 0.55
C ILE A 134 -13.87 16.45 0.09
N SER A 135 -13.83 16.72 -1.21
CA SER A 135 -14.49 17.86 -1.85
C SER A 135 -15.79 17.42 -2.55
N ASN A 136 -16.63 18.41 -2.88
CA ASN A 136 -17.82 18.19 -3.69
C ASN A 136 -17.46 18.20 -5.18
N LEU A 137 -17.36 17.01 -5.79
CA LEU A 137 -17.04 16.82 -7.21
C LEU A 137 -18.07 17.42 -8.19
N TRP A 138 -19.25 17.82 -7.70
CA TRP A 138 -20.31 18.44 -8.51
C TRP A 138 -20.17 19.95 -8.65
N VAL A 139 -19.16 20.55 -8.01
CA VAL A 139 -18.88 21.98 -8.05
C VAL A 139 -17.51 22.20 -8.65
N GLU A 140 -17.37 23.23 -9.49
CA GLU A 140 -16.08 23.63 -10.05
C GLU A 140 -15.10 24.05 -8.97
N GLY A 141 -13.81 23.86 -9.27
CA GLY A 141 -12.70 24.17 -8.39
C GLY A 141 -11.86 22.95 -8.04
N GLU A 142 -10.94 23.17 -7.12
CA GLU A 142 -9.99 22.16 -6.66
C GLU A 142 -10.70 20.99 -5.97
N GLN A 143 -10.30 19.78 -6.33
CA GLN A 143 -10.92 18.54 -5.87
C GLN A 143 -9.93 17.67 -5.11
N ALA A 144 -10.43 17.03 -4.07
CA ALA A 144 -9.71 16.07 -3.26
C ALA A 144 -10.59 14.87 -2.91
N GLY A 145 -9.95 13.71 -2.81
CA GLY A 145 -10.59 12.49 -2.34
C GLY A 145 -9.57 11.51 -1.78
N ALA A 146 -10.06 10.53 -1.05
CA ALA A 146 -9.23 9.51 -0.43
C ALA A 146 -9.83 8.12 -0.63
N PHE A 147 -8.98 7.10 -0.59
CA PHE A 147 -9.39 5.71 -0.74
C PHE A 147 -8.32 4.79 -0.17
N ARG A 148 -8.74 3.60 0.25
CA ARG A 148 -7.83 2.54 0.68
C ARG A 148 -7.64 1.53 -0.42
N VAL A 149 -6.46 0.94 -0.47
CA VAL A 149 -6.15 -0.19 -1.33
C VAL A 149 -5.48 -1.26 -0.49
N LYS A 150 -6.02 -2.47 -0.56
CA LYS A 150 -5.39 -3.65 0.01
C LYS A 150 -4.51 -4.29 -1.05
N PHE A 151 -3.24 -4.48 -0.71
CA PHE A 151 -2.25 -5.15 -1.53
C PHE A 151 -1.87 -6.49 -0.90
N ARG A 152 -1.45 -7.45 -1.74
CA ARG A 152 -0.84 -8.71 -1.31
C ARG A 152 0.64 -8.70 -1.64
N GLU A 153 1.47 -8.94 -0.63
CA GLU A 153 2.90 -9.25 -0.77
C GLU A 153 3.07 -10.78 -0.59
N PRO A 154 3.14 -11.57 -1.67
CA PRO A 154 3.15 -13.03 -1.56
C PRO A 154 4.47 -13.58 -1.01
N VAL A 155 5.58 -12.89 -1.26
CA VAL A 155 6.90 -13.19 -0.70
C VAL A 155 7.31 -11.96 0.11
N PRO A 156 7.09 -11.96 1.44
CA PRO A 156 7.31 -10.79 2.26
C PRO A 156 8.79 -10.49 2.40
N SER A 157 9.08 -9.19 2.46
CA SER A 157 10.44 -8.70 2.68
C SER A 157 10.96 -8.94 4.11
N PHE A 158 10.05 -9.12 5.09
CA PHE A 158 10.33 -9.44 6.50
C PHE A 158 9.09 -9.95 7.25
#